data_AF-A0A3M8B301-F1
#
_entry.id   AF-A0A3M8B301-F1
#
_cell.length_a   1.000
_cell.length_b   1.000
_cell.length_c   1.000
_cell.angle_alpha   90.00
_cell.angle_beta   90.00
_cell.angle_gamma   90.00
#
_symmetry.space_group_name_H-M   'P 1'
#
loop_
_entity.id
_entity.type
_entity.pdbx_description
1 polymer ?
#
loop_
_entity_poly.entity_id
_entity_poly.type
_entity_poly.pdbx_seq_one_letter_code
_entity_poly.pdbx_strand_id
1 'polypeptide(L)'
;MDWNIPIPPEEKEAGTLPAICENNEPLLSLMQYAPQLEVYPVYFKEGLAGAMADCLVRSSVADRLLQAAKLLPDGLRLVVLDGYRPLQVQQALYDRFKQQLLEQGWTESEEMYAELHRFVARPTANPAKPPRHLTGGAVDLTIAGPDGWLEMGTAFDDFSERACTRYFETLADLREADQKARANRRLLYHVMTRAGFTNYADEWWHFDYGNQAWAARTGSPCARYGGV
;
A
#
# COMPACT_ATOMS: atom_id res chain seq x y z
N MET A 1 -0.27 5.62 24.06
CA MET A 1 0.91 5.11 23.32
C MET A 1 1.44 6.25 22.49
N ASP A 2 2.76 6.43 22.40
CA ASP A 2 3.32 7.55 21.64
C ASP A 2 3.41 7.20 20.15
N TRP A 3 2.52 7.80 19.36
CA TRP A 3 2.46 7.66 17.91
C TRP A 3 3.32 8.68 17.19
N ASN A 4 3.93 9.63 17.91
CA ASN A 4 4.79 10.67 17.35
C ASN A 4 6.26 10.24 17.26
N ILE A 5 6.60 8.98 17.55
CA ILE A 5 7.94 8.46 17.35
C ILE A 5 8.32 8.59 15.86
N PRO A 6 9.49 9.16 15.52
CA PRO A 6 9.94 9.24 14.13
C PRO A 6 9.92 7.86 13.45
N ILE A 7 9.48 7.82 12.19
CA ILE A 7 9.60 6.62 11.37
C ILE A 7 11.11 6.29 11.27
N PRO A 8 11.55 5.03 11.44
CA PRO A 8 12.97 4.66 11.34
C PRO A 8 13.46 4.72 9.87
N PRO A 9 14.74 5.03 9.62
CA PRO A 9 15.29 5.04 8.27
C PRO A 9 15.20 3.63 7.68
N GLU A 10 14.92 3.56 6.38
CA GLU A 10 14.71 2.28 5.74
C GLU A 10 16.06 1.55 5.55
N GLU A 11 16.10 0.27 5.90
CA GLU A 11 17.13 -0.63 5.42
C GLU A 11 16.76 -1.07 4.01
N LYS A 12 17.67 -0.90 3.03
CA LYS A 12 17.41 -1.27 1.64
C LYS A 12 16.87 -2.70 1.55
N GLU A 13 15.77 -2.89 0.81
CA GLU A 13 15.27 -4.22 0.46
C GLU A 13 16.43 -5.05 -0.12
N ALA A 14 16.65 -6.25 0.43
CA ALA A 14 17.68 -7.14 -0.05
C ALA A 14 17.46 -7.43 -1.55
N GLY A 15 18.52 -7.39 -2.36
CA GLY A 15 18.42 -7.52 -3.82
C GLY A 15 17.85 -8.87 -4.31
N THR A 16 17.76 -9.87 -3.44
CA THR A 16 17.18 -11.19 -3.73
C THR A 16 15.88 -11.36 -2.96
N LEU A 17 14.75 -11.48 -3.68
CA LEU A 17 13.46 -11.78 -3.09
C LEU A 17 13.44 -13.23 -2.55
N PRO A 18 12.92 -13.46 -1.33
CA PRO A 18 12.75 -14.81 -0.78
C PRO A 18 11.88 -15.71 -1.67
N ALA A 19 12.09 -17.02 -1.57
CA ALA A 19 11.24 -18.00 -2.23
C ALA A 19 9.78 -17.91 -1.74
N ILE A 20 8.83 -18.42 -2.52
CA ILE A 20 7.41 -18.46 -2.16
C ILE A 20 7.06 -19.86 -1.63
N CYS A 21 6.60 -19.90 -0.39
CA CYS A 21 5.98 -21.04 0.29
C CYS A 21 4.46 -20.77 0.40
N GLU A 22 3.75 -20.84 -0.73
CA GLU A 22 2.30 -20.58 -0.78
C GLU A 22 1.54 -21.45 0.24
N ASN A 23 0.76 -20.81 1.11
CA ASN A 23 0.01 -21.48 2.17
C ASN A 23 -1.50 -21.65 1.88
N ASN A 24 -1.96 -21.15 0.74
CA ASN A 24 -3.33 -21.22 0.22
C ASN A 24 -4.39 -20.58 1.15
N GLU A 25 -4.01 -19.56 1.93
CA GLU A 25 -4.99 -18.77 2.67
C GLU A 25 -6.03 -18.17 1.72
N PRO A 26 -7.34 -18.26 2.01
CA PRO A 26 -8.36 -17.75 1.09
C PRO A 26 -8.30 -16.23 0.99
N LEU A 27 -8.70 -15.70 -0.17
CA LEU A 27 -9.08 -14.30 -0.30
C LEU A 27 -10.47 -14.09 0.31
N LEU A 28 -10.57 -13.12 1.20
CA LEU A 28 -11.81 -12.75 1.88
C LEU A 28 -12.25 -11.35 1.46
N SER A 29 -13.55 -11.18 1.31
CA SER A 29 -14.21 -9.87 1.22
C SER A 29 -14.07 -9.14 2.54
N LEU A 30 -13.45 -7.95 2.52
CA LEU A 30 -13.38 -7.13 3.73
C LEU A 30 -14.74 -6.58 4.12
N MET A 31 -15.60 -6.21 3.17
CA MET A 31 -16.97 -5.77 3.47
C MET A 31 -17.78 -6.84 4.22
N GLN A 32 -17.58 -8.12 3.89
CA GLN A 32 -18.29 -9.23 4.54
C GLN A 32 -17.61 -9.69 5.84
N TYR A 33 -16.29 -9.88 5.82
CA TYR A 33 -15.55 -10.47 6.93
C TYR A 33 -15.21 -9.46 8.04
N ALA A 34 -14.99 -8.20 7.66
CA ALA A 34 -14.51 -7.15 8.54
C ALA A 34 -15.37 -5.87 8.41
N PRO A 35 -16.70 -5.93 8.64
CA PRO A 35 -17.62 -4.79 8.43
C PRO A 35 -17.34 -3.57 9.32
N GLN A 36 -16.50 -3.72 10.34
CA GLN A 36 -15.99 -2.64 11.18
C GLN A 36 -14.90 -1.78 10.53
N LEU A 37 -14.29 -2.25 9.43
CA LEU A 37 -13.37 -1.45 8.63
C LEU A 37 -14.16 -0.65 7.60
N GLU A 38 -13.73 0.57 7.32
CA GLU A 38 -14.25 1.28 6.16
C GLU A 38 -13.55 0.74 4.91
N VAL A 39 -14.33 0.30 3.93
CA VAL A 39 -13.82 -0.19 2.64
C VAL A 39 -14.24 0.81 1.56
N TYR A 40 -13.24 1.40 0.92
CA TYR A 40 -13.42 2.38 -0.16
C TYR A 40 -12.66 1.87 -1.39
N PRO A 41 -13.25 0.95 -2.20
CA PRO A 41 -12.55 0.34 -3.34
C PRO A 41 -12.30 1.40 -4.42
N VAL A 42 -11.14 2.05 -4.35
CA VAL A 42 -10.86 3.33 -5.04
C VAL A 42 -10.91 3.15 -6.56
N TYR A 43 -10.27 2.11 -7.07
CA TYR A 43 -10.23 1.84 -8.50
C TYR A 43 -11.60 1.48 -9.10
N PHE A 44 -12.47 0.82 -8.33
CA PHE A 44 -13.85 0.60 -8.78
C PHE A 44 -14.64 1.90 -8.82
N LYS A 45 -14.48 2.75 -7.81
CA LYS A 45 -15.15 4.07 -7.76
C LYS A 45 -14.67 5.01 -8.87
N GLU A 46 -13.42 4.86 -9.31
CA GLU A 46 -12.85 5.57 -10.47
C GLU A 46 -13.26 4.96 -11.82
N GLY A 47 -14.00 3.83 -11.82
CA GLY A 47 -14.43 3.17 -13.04
C GLY A 47 -13.31 2.43 -13.78
N LEU A 48 -12.23 2.05 -13.09
CA LEU A 48 -11.13 1.31 -13.69
C LEU A 48 -11.61 -0.08 -14.13
N ALA A 49 -11.28 -0.45 -15.37
CA ALA A 49 -11.76 -1.69 -15.97
C ALA A 49 -11.32 -2.92 -15.16
N GLY A 50 -12.29 -3.79 -14.84
CA GLY A 50 -12.05 -5.02 -14.07
C GLY A 50 -11.90 -4.82 -12.56
N ALA A 51 -11.90 -3.58 -12.06
CA ALA A 51 -11.79 -3.31 -10.63
C ALA A 51 -13.00 -3.86 -9.87
N MET A 52 -12.74 -4.34 -8.65
CA MET A 52 -13.75 -5.01 -7.83
C MET A 52 -14.43 -4.00 -6.92
N ALA A 53 -15.75 -4.15 -6.69
CA ALA A 53 -16.53 -3.29 -5.81
C ALA A 53 -16.27 -3.51 -4.31
N ASP A 54 -15.16 -4.18 -3.97
CA ASP A 54 -14.73 -4.56 -2.64
C ASP A 54 -13.19 -4.70 -2.66
N CYS A 55 -12.57 -4.61 -1.48
CA CYS A 55 -11.15 -4.91 -1.30
C CYS A 55 -11.03 -6.33 -0.75
N LEU A 56 -10.56 -7.28 -1.57
CA LEU A 56 -10.30 -8.64 -1.11
C LEU A 56 -8.88 -8.74 -0.54
N VAL A 57 -8.65 -9.52 0.52
CA VAL A 57 -7.30 -9.77 1.06
C VAL A 57 -7.18 -11.19 1.60
N ARG A 58 -5.96 -11.70 1.82
CA ARG A 58 -5.77 -12.99 2.49
C ARG A 58 -6.36 -12.97 3.90
N SER A 59 -6.84 -14.11 4.40
CA SER A 59 -7.49 -14.18 5.72
C SER A 59 -6.64 -13.61 6.86
N SER A 60 -5.34 -13.93 6.91
CA SER A 60 -4.47 -13.36 7.96
C SER A 60 -4.24 -11.86 7.80
N VAL A 61 -4.34 -11.32 6.58
CA VAL A 61 -4.26 -9.87 6.32
C VAL A 61 -5.50 -9.20 6.90
N ALA A 62 -6.70 -9.76 6.67
CA ALA A 62 -7.93 -9.24 7.24
C ALA A 62 -7.88 -9.21 8.78
N ASP A 63 -7.45 -10.31 9.41
CA ASP A 63 -7.31 -10.37 10.87
C ASP A 63 -6.33 -9.33 11.42
N ARG A 64 -5.24 -9.06 10.69
CA ARG A 64 -4.26 -8.03 11.06
C ARG A 64 -4.78 -6.62 10.88
N LEU A 65 -5.57 -6.35 9.83
CA LEU A 65 -6.26 -5.07 9.69
C LEU A 65 -7.21 -4.83 10.87
N LEU A 66 -7.91 -5.87 11.34
CA LEU A 66 -8.73 -5.78 12.55
C LEU A 66 -7.91 -5.52 13.82
N GLN A 67 -6.71 -6.07 13.92
CA GLN A 67 -5.78 -5.76 15.00
C GLN A 67 -5.30 -4.31 14.91
N ALA A 68 -4.92 -3.84 13.73
CA ALA A 68 -4.50 -2.46 13.48
C ALA A 68 -5.60 -1.46 13.85
N ALA A 69 -6.84 -1.72 13.45
CA ALA A 69 -7.99 -0.88 13.79
C ALA A 69 -8.20 -0.74 15.31
N LYS A 70 -7.94 -1.79 16.10
CA LYS A 70 -8.02 -1.75 17.58
C LYS A 70 -6.93 -0.91 18.24
N LEU A 71 -5.83 -0.62 17.52
CA LEU A 71 -4.74 0.21 18.03
C LEU A 71 -4.97 1.70 17.79
N LEU A 72 -5.92 2.06 16.91
CA LEU A 72 -6.20 3.46 16.61
C LEU A 72 -6.75 4.19 17.84
N PRO A 73 -6.40 5.48 18.02
CA PRO A 73 -7.09 6.37 18.94
C PRO A 73 -8.61 6.41 18.70
N ASP A 74 -9.38 6.66 19.77
CA ASP A 74 -10.83 6.79 19.70
C ASP A 74 -11.27 7.84 18.65
N GLY A 75 -12.33 7.52 17.92
CA GLY A 75 -12.88 8.38 16.86
C GLY A 75 -12.15 8.26 15.51
N LEU A 76 -11.06 7.51 15.43
CA LEU A 76 -10.37 7.20 14.18
C LEU A 76 -10.70 5.79 13.67
N ARG A 77 -10.62 5.60 12.37
CA ARG A 77 -10.84 4.31 11.70
C ARG A 77 -9.92 4.14 10.49
N LEU A 78 -9.62 2.88 10.15
CA LEU A 78 -8.92 2.56 8.91
C LEU A 78 -9.89 2.60 7.73
N VAL A 79 -9.40 3.13 6.60
CA VAL A 79 -10.09 3.12 5.31
C VAL A 79 -9.22 2.35 4.33
N VAL A 80 -9.65 1.15 3.94
CA VAL A 80 -8.93 0.30 2.98
C VAL A 80 -9.33 0.70 1.56
N LEU A 81 -8.34 1.11 0.77
CA LEU A 81 -8.49 1.69 -0.57
C LEU A 81 -8.34 0.63 -1.67
N ASP A 82 -7.36 -0.26 -1.50
CA ASP A 82 -7.10 -1.39 -2.39
C ASP A 82 -6.54 -2.60 -1.63
N GLY A 83 -6.70 -3.79 -2.21
CA GLY A 83 -6.22 -5.06 -1.65
C GLY A 83 -5.71 -5.96 -2.76
N TYR A 84 -6.35 -7.10 -2.97
CA TYR A 84 -6.08 -7.99 -4.09
C TYR A 84 -6.42 -7.29 -5.40
N ARG A 85 -5.42 -7.22 -6.27
CA ARG A 85 -5.54 -6.61 -7.60
C ARG A 85 -5.32 -7.67 -8.67
N PRO A 86 -6.39 -8.10 -9.38
CA PRO A 86 -6.26 -9.01 -10.52
C PRO A 86 -5.32 -8.46 -11.58
N LEU A 87 -4.67 -9.35 -12.35
CA LEU A 87 -3.72 -8.93 -13.37
C LEU A 87 -4.33 -7.97 -14.42
N GLN A 88 -5.61 -8.14 -14.75
CA GLN A 88 -6.32 -7.21 -15.64
C GLN A 88 -6.41 -5.80 -15.06
N VAL A 89 -6.64 -5.67 -13.75
CA VAL A 89 -6.70 -4.38 -13.06
C VAL A 89 -5.30 -3.76 -12.98
N GLN A 90 -4.28 -4.57 -12.68
CA GLN A 90 -2.88 -4.11 -12.71
C GLN A 90 -2.49 -3.61 -14.11
N GLN A 91 -2.94 -4.28 -15.18
CA GLN A 91 -2.72 -3.84 -16.56
C GLN A 91 -3.45 -2.52 -16.86
N ALA A 92 -4.73 -2.41 -16.50
CA ALA A 92 -5.49 -1.18 -16.70
C ALA A 92 -4.87 0.02 -15.97
N LEU A 93 -4.36 -0.22 -14.75
CA LEU A 93 -3.66 0.78 -13.95
C LEU A 93 -2.34 1.19 -14.60
N TYR A 94 -1.55 0.22 -15.07
CA TYR A 94 -0.30 0.45 -15.79
C TYR A 94 -0.51 1.28 -17.05
N ASP A 95 -1.53 0.94 -17.84
CA ASP A 95 -1.87 1.65 -19.07
C ASP A 95 -2.34 3.08 -18.77
N ARG A 96 -3.13 3.28 -17.72
CA ARG A 96 -3.57 4.61 -17.27
C ARG A 96 -2.37 5.50 -16.93
N PHE A 97 -1.40 5.00 -16.17
CA PHE A 97 -0.21 5.78 -15.82
C PHE A 97 0.69 6.04 -17.01
N LYS A 98 0.84 5.06 -17.91
CA LYS A 98 1.53 5.28 -19.18
C LYS A 98 0.89 6.44 -19.96
N GLN A 99 -0.44 6.47 -20.06
CA GLN A 99 -1.14 7.57 -20.76
C GLN A 99 -0.94 8.92 -20.08
N GLN A 100 -0.99 8.98 -18.74
CA GLN A 100 -0.73 10.23 -18.01
C GLN A 100 0.68 10.80 -18.28
N LEU A 101 1.71 9.95 -18.35
CA LEU A 101 3.05 10.40 -18.73
C LEU A 101 3.08 10.91 -20.17
N LEU A 102 2.44 10.21 -21.11
CA LEU A 102 2.36 10.67 -22.50
C LEU A 102 1.65 12.04 -22.61
N GLU A 103 0.58 12.25 -21.84
CA GLU A 103 -0.15 13.53 -21.79
C GLU A 103 0.68 14.67 -21.18
N GLN A 104 1.63 14.36 -20.29
CA GLN A 104 2.61 15.32 -19.76
C GLN A 104 3.73 15.65 -20.75
N GLY A 105 3.72 15.05 -21.94
CA GLY A 105 4.68 15.30 -23.01
C GLY A 105 5.87 14.33 -23.03
N TRP A 106 5.83 13.27 -22.22
CA TRP A 106 6.80 12.18 -22.35
C TRP A 106 6.61 11.45 -23.67
N THR A 107 7.70 10.94 -24.23
CA THR A 107 7.67 10.05 -25.39
C THR A 107 7.98 8.63 -24.95
N GLU A 108 7.54 7.63 -25.73
CA GLU A 108 7.94 6.25 -25.47
C GLU A 108 9.46 6.09 -25.63
N SER A 109 10.15 6.00 -24.49
CA SER A 109 11.59 5.80 -24.37
C SER A 109 11.90 5.01 -23.10
N GLU A 110 13.12 4.53 -22.95
CA GLU A 110 13.53 3.81 -21.75
C GLU A 110 13.45 4.68 -20.49
N GLU A 111 13.68 5.98 -20.61
CA GLU A 111 13.55 6.93 -19.50
C GLU A 111 12.09 7.04 -19.04
N MET A 112 11.13 7.10 -19.98
CA MET A 112 9.70 7.12 -19.64
C MET A 112 9.28 5.83 -18.94
N TYR A 113 9.73 4.68 -19.44
CA TYR A 113 9.41 3.39 -18.80
C TYR A 113 10.08 3.25 -17.43
N ALA A 114 11.31 3.74 -17.25
CA ALA A 114 11.98 3.78 -15.96
C ALA A 114 11.20 4.65 -14.97
N GLU A 115 10.71 5.82 -15.40
CA GLU A 115 9.87 6.69 -14.60
C GLU A 115 8.53 6.02 -14.25
N LEU A 116 7.85 5.43 -15.22
CA LEU A 116 6.62 4.67 -15.02
C LEU A 116 6.78 3.56 -13.99
N HIS A 117 7.91 2.83 -14.03
CA HIS A 117 8.18 1.72 -13.11
C HIS A 117 8.51 2.18 -11.67
N ARG A 118 8.76 3.47 -11.44
CA ARG A 118 8.84 4.03 -10.07
C ARG A 118 7.49 4.12 -9.39
N PHE A 119 6.41 4.13 -10.18
CA PHE A 119 5.06 4.47 -9.73
C PHE A 119 4.07 3.33 -9.86
N VAL A 120 4.29 2.44 -10.83
CA VAL A 120 3.42 1.29 -11.02
C VAL A 120 4.23 0.07 -11.42
N ALA A 121 4.02 -1.02 -10.69
CA ALA A 121 4.63 -2.29 -11.01
C ALA A 121 4.18 -2.76 -12.40
N ARG A 122 5.14 -3.26 -13.19
CA ARG A 122 4.83 -3.87 -14.49
C ARG A 122 3.87 -5.06 -14.27
N PRO A 123 2.77 -5.15 -15.03
CA PRO A 123 1.92 -6.33 -15.05
C PRO A 123 2.76 -7.54 -15.45
N THR A 124 2.73 -8.59 -14.63
CA THR A 124 3.46 -9.82 -14.89
C THR A 124 2.70 -11.02 -14.35
N ALA A 125 2.62 -12.07 -15.15
CA ALA A 125 2.10 -13.37 -14.75
C ALA A 125 3.21 -14.31 -14.24
N ASN A 126 4.42 -13.79 -14.00
CA ASN A 126 5.53 -14.61 -13.51
C ASN A 126 5.24 -15.11 -12.08
N PRO A 127 5.02 -16.41 -11.87
CA PRO A 127 4.66 -16.93 -10.55
C PRO A 127 5.80 -16.83 -9.52
N ALA A 128 7.06 -16.67 -9.97
CA ALA A 128 8.21 -16.51 -9.07
C ALA A 128 8.37 -15.07 -8.53
N LYS A 129 7.72 -14.09 -9.18
CA LYS A 129 7.77 -12.67 -8.85
C LYS A 129 6.41 -12.00 -9.13
N PRO A 130 5.32 -12.44 -8.47
CA PRO A 130 4.02 -11.83 -8.65
C PRO A 130 4.04 -10.37 -8.16
N PRO A 131 3.26 -9.46 -8.78
CA PRO A 131 3.00 -8.14 -8.20
C PRO A 131 2.46 -8.26 -6.77
N ARG A 132 2.81 -7.28 -5.91
CA ARG A 132 2.51 -7.31 -4.47
C ARG A 132 1.01 -7.52 -4.20
N HIS A 133 0.16 -6.73 -4.86
CA HIS A 133 -1.30 -6.84 -4.74
C HIS A 133 -1.89 -8.10 -5.36
N LEU A 134 -1.25 -8.70 -6.38
CA LEU A 134 -1.72 -9.97 -6.96
C LEU A 134 -1.68 -11.11 -5.93
N THR A 135 -0.88 -10.98 -4.87
CA THR A 135 -0.81 -11.99 -3.80
C THR A 135 -1.95 -11.93 -2.80
N GLY A 136 -2.72 -10.84 -2.77
CA GLY A 136 -3.66 -10.51 -1.69
C GLY A 136 -3.02 -10.22 -0.34
N GLY A 137 -1.68 -10.14 -0.29
CA GLY A 137 -0.87 -9.80 0.87
C GLY A 137 -0.60 -8.29 1.04
N ALA A 138 -0.84 -7.50 0.00
CA ALA A 138 -0.66 -6.05 0.02
C ALA A 138 -1.99 -5.33 0.22
N VAL A 139 -1.93 -4.18 0.87
CA VAL A 139 -3.07 -3.30 1.13
C VAL A 139 -2.65 -1.84 1.00
N ASP A 140 -3.53 -1.05 0.38
CA ASP A 140 -3.43 0.40 0.37
C ASP A 140 -4.50 0.97 1.28
N LEU A 141 -4.12 1.88 2.17
CA LEU A 141 -5.06 2.41 3.14
C LEU A 141 -4.69 3.79 3.69
N THR A 142 -5.69 4.44 4.27
CA THR A 142 -5.54 5.68 5.03
C THR A 142 -6.31 5.59 6.35
N ILE A 143 -6.27 6.68 7.13
CA ILE A 143 -7.03 6.84 8.37
C ILE A 143 -8.09 7.92 8.13
N ALA A 144 -9.29 7.69 8.64
CA ALA A 144 -10.34 8.70 8.71
C ALA A 144 -10.69 9.03 10.16
N GLY A 145 -11.01 10.30 10.40
CA GLY A 145 -11.60 10.82 11.62
C GLY A 145 -13.05 11.28 11.41
N PRO A 146 -13.61 12.06 12.35
CA PRO A 146 -14.97 12.60 12.25
C PRO A 146 -15.19 13.51 11.04
N ASP A 147 -14.16 14.27 10.65
CA ASP A 147 -14.24 15.28 9.59
C ASP A 147 -13.81 14.74 8.20
N GLY A 148 -13.58 13.44 8.08
CA GLY A 148 -13.12 12.79 6.84
C GLY A 148 -11.72 12.19 6.97
N TRP A 149 -11.07 11.99 5.83
CA TRP A 149 -9.73 11.39 5.78
C TRP A 149 -8.70 12.33 6.39
N LEU A 150 -7.74 11.76 7.12
CA LEU A 150 -6.65 12.54 7.67
C LEU A 150 -5.73 13.03 6.55
N GLU A 151 -5.24 14.26 6.70
CA GLU A 151 -4.28 14.86 5.78
C GLU A 151 -2.95 14.10 5.81
N MET A 152 -2.59 13.44 4.72
CA MET A 152 -1.35 12.68 4.59
C MET A 152 -0.29 13.44 3.80
N GLY A 153 -0.57 14.68 3.40
CA GLY A 153 0.37 15.58 2.72
C GLY A 153 0.45 15.41 1.20
N THR A 154 -0.06 14.31 0.67
CA THR A 154 -0.38 14.07 -0.74
C THR A 154 -1.70 13.29 -0.83
N ALA A 155 -2.30 13.24 -2.03
CA ALA A 155 -3.36 12.28 -2.29
C ALA A 155 -2.82 10.84 -2.32
N PHE A 156 -3.74 9.87 -2.29
CA PHE A 156 -3.46 8.49 -2.70
C PHE A 156 -3.06 8.47 -4.18
N ASP A 157 -2.17 7.55 -4.58
CA ASP A 157 -1.61 7.46 -5.94
C ASP A 157 -0.93 8.77 -6.39
N ASP A 158 -0.25 9.48 -5.46
CA ASP A 158 0.62 10.61 -5.82
C ASP A 158 2.02 10.12 -6.22
N PHE A 159 2.52 10.56 -7.36
CA PHE A 159 3.79 10.10 -7.96
C PHE A 159 4.97 11.02 -7.67
N SER A 160 4.82 12.00 -6.78
CA SER A 160 5.95 12.83 -6.39
C SER A 160 6.75 12.15 -5.27
N GLU A 161 8.01 12.54 -5.10
CA GLU A 161 8.82 12.16 -3.93
C GLU A 161 8.13 12.53 -2.59
N ARG A 162 7.16 13.44 -2.63
CA ARG A 162 6.34 13.81 -1.47
C ARG A 162 5.48 12.65 -0.97
N ALA A 163 5.18 11.66 -1.80
CA ALA A 163 4.47 10.44 -1.42
C ALA A 163 5.32 9.48 -0.56
N CYS A 164 6.66 9.55 -0.66
CA CYS A 164 7.55 8.71 0.13
C CYS A 164 7.22 8.82 1.63
N THR A 165 7.06 7.68 2.31
CA THR A 165 6.60 7.60 3.72
C THR A 165 7.34 8.55 4.64
N ARG A 166 8.65 8.65 4.46
CA ARG A 166 9.56 9.47 5.28
C ARG A 166 9.76 10.90 4.77
N TYR A 167 9.11 11.34 3.70
CA TYR A 167 9.38 12.65 3.09
C TYR A 167 9.37 13.80 4.10
N PHE A 168 8.37 13.84 5.00
CA PHE A 168 8.29 14.90 6.02
C PHE A 168 9.26 14.73 7.20
N GLU A 169 9.89 13.56 7.36
CA GLU A 169 10.91 13.33 8.38
C GLU A 169 12.25 13.99 8.02
N THR A 170 12.49 14.23 6.74
CA THR A 170 13.78 14.72 6.22
C THR A 170 13.82 16.24 6.02
N LEU A 171 12.67 16.91 6.13
CA LEU A 171 12.58 18.36 5.99
C LEU A 171 12.97 19.07 7.29
N ALA A 172 13.82 20.09 7.19
CA ALA A 172 14.24 20.92 8.32
C ALA A 172 13.12 21.88 8.77
N ASP A 173 12.47 22.54 7.81
CA ASP A 173 11.43 23.53 8.06
C ASP A 173 10.07 23.05 7.55
N LEU A 174 9.21 22.62 8.47
CA LEU A 174 7.86 22.14 8.15
C LEU A 174 6.82 23.22 8.43
N ARG A 175 5.99 23.50 7.42
CA ARG A 175 4.75 24.26 7.64
C ARG A 175 3.80 23.43 8.49
N GLU A 176 2.81 24.08 9.11
CA GLU A 176 1.83 23.39 9.99
C GLU A 176 1.15 22.20 9.31
N ALA A 177 0.75 22.35 8.04
CA ALA A 177 0.16 21.26 7.26
C ALA A 177 1.12 20.06 7.07
N ASP A 178 2.41 20.33 6.87
CA ASP A 178 3.43 19.28 6.72
C ASP A 178 3.71 18.59 8.06
N GLN A 179 3.62 19.31 9.19
CA GLN A 179 3.72 18.73 10.53
C GLN A 179 2.55 17.79 10.83
N LYS A 180 1.33 18.17 10.45
CA LYS A 180 0.13 17.32 10.56
C LYS A 180 0.26 16.07 9.70
N ALA A 181 0.66 16.22 8.44
CA ALA A 181 0.92 15.09 7.55
C ALA A 181 1.96 14.12 8.12
N ARG A 182 3.07 14.64 8.67
CA ARG A 182 4.08 13.82 9.34
C ARG A 182 3.50 13.03 10.51
N ALA A 183 2.72 13.68 11.38
CA ALA A 183 2.11 13.01 12.53
C ALA A 183 1.12 11.92 12.10
N ASN A 184 0.31 12.19 11.08
CA ASN A 184 -0.65 11.23 10.54
C ASN A 184 0.05 10.02 9.87
N ARG A 185 1.12 10.25 9.11
CA ARG A 185 1.94 9.17 8.53
C ARG A 185 2.64 8.34 9.61
N ARG A 186 3.16 8.97 10.67
CA ARG A 186 3.72 8.25 11.84
C ARG A 186 2.65 7.37 12.50
N LEU A 187 1.44 7.90 12.72
CA LEU A 187 0.33 7.13 13.28
C LEU A 187 0.02 5.91 12.41
N LEU A 188 -0.22 6.10 11.11
CA LEU A 188 -0.51 5.00 10.18
C LEU A 188 0.61 3.96 10.16
N TYR A 189 1.86 4.41 9.98
CA TYR A 189 3.03 3.55 9.96
C TYR A 189 3.13 2.68 11.23
N HIS A 190 3.04 3.30 12.42
CA HIS A 190 3.21 2.58 13.68
C HIS A 190 2.03 1.67 14.00
N VAL A 191 0.80 2.06 13.64
CA VAL A 191 -0.39 1.20 13.80
C VAL A 191 -0.26 -0.06 12.95
N MET A 192 0.10 0.10 11.68
CA MET A 192 0.21 -1.01 10.74
C MET A 192 1.40 -1.91 11.05
N THR A 193 2.57 -1.35 11.34
CA THR A 193 3.76 -2.15 11.68
C THR A 193 3.61 -2.92 12.99
N ARG A 194 2.91 -2.37 13.99
CA ARG A 194 2.56 -3.12 15.21
C ARG A 194 1.58 -4.26 14.95
N ALA A 195 0.71 -4.13 13.96
CA ALA A 195 -0.14 -5.23 13.48
C ALA A 195 0.62 -6.23 12.60
N GLY A 196 1.93 -6.06 12.39
CA GLY A 196 2.83 -7.00 11.73
C GLY A 196 3.03 -6.77 10.23
N PHE A 197 2.53 -5.66 9.70
CA PHE A 197 2.79 -5.24 8.32
C PHE A 197 4.18 -4.61 8.17
N THR A 198 4.65 -4.50 6.93
CA THR A 198 5.81 -3.70 6.55
C THR A 198 5.38 -2.63 5.55
N ASN A 199 5.75 -1.37 5.74
CA ASN A 199 5.45 -0.30 4.79
C ASN A 199 6.39 -0.36 3.57
N TYR A 200 5.91 0.02 2.38
CA TYR A 200 6.75 0.33 1.22
C TYR A 200 7.16 1.81 1.28
N ALA A 201 8.46 2.12 1.28
CA ALA A 201 8.92 3.48 1.63
C ALA A 201 8.60 4.57 0.60
N ASP A 202 8.36 4.20 -0.65
CA ASP A 202 8.02 5.17 -1.70
C ASP A 202 6.55 5.60 -1.61
N GLU A 203 5.71 4.87 -0.87
CA GLU A 203 4.26 5.07 -0.81
C GLU A 203 3.76 5.02 0.64
N TRP A 204 3.33 6.17 1.18
CA TRP A 204 2.87 6.25 2.57
C TRP A 204 1.66 5.38 2.90
N TRP A 205 0.87 5.01 1.89
CA TRP A 205 -0.37 4.23 2.02
C TRP A 205 -0.16 2.71 1.88
N HIS A 206 0.96 2.26 1.31
CA HIS A 206 1.16 0.85 0.93
C HIS A 206 1.80 0.03 2.05
N PHE A 207 1.18 -1.10 2.36
CA PHE A 207 1.66 -2.04 3.36
C PHE A 207 1.58 -3.49 2.89
N ASP A 208 2.63 -4.24 3.19
CA ASP A 208 2.80 -5.64 2.81
C ASP A 208 2.70 -6.56 4.04
N TYR A 209 2.04 -7.71 3.86
CA TYR A 209 2.09 -8.85 4.77
C TYR A 209 2.16 -10.17 3.98
N GLY A 210 3.07 -11.06 4.39
CA GLY A 210 3.19 -12.42 3.85
C GLY A 210 3.68 -12.56 2.41
N ASN A 211 3.75 -11.49 1.61
CA ASN A 211 4.37 -11.53 0.28
C ASN A 211 5.92 -11.46 0.36
N GLN A 212 6.59 -11.48 -0.80
CA GLN A 212 8.06 -11.52 -0.87
C GLN A 212 8.74 -10.30 -0.26
N ALA A 213 8.15 -9.11 -0.40
CA ALA A 213 8.71 -7.90 0.18
C ALA A 213 8.61 -7.90 1.70
N TRP A 214 7.45 -8.30 2.24
CA TRP A 214 7.30 -8.53 3.68
C TRP A 214 8.33 -9.55 4.19
N ALA A 215 8.47 -10.69 3.51
CA ALA A 215 9.41 -11.73 3.91
C ALA A 215 10.86 -11.23 3.91
N ALA A 216 11.26 -10.45 2.89
CA ALA A 216 12.58 -9.85 2.81
C ALA A 216 12.83 -8.89 3.98
N ARG A 217 11.87 -8.02 4.27
CA ARG A 217 11.96 -7.01 5.34
C ARG A 217 11.96 -7.61 6.74
N THR A 218 11.22 -8.69 6.98
CA THR A 218 11.16 -9.33 8.31
C THR A 218 12.17 -10.45 8.49
N GLY A 219 13.02 -10.74 7.49
CA GLY A 219 13.94 -11.88 7.53
C GLY A 219 13.22 -13.24 7.57
N SER A 220 12.00 -13.32 7.02
CA SER A 220 11.26 -14.58 6.95
C SER A 220 11.94 -15.53 5.95
N PRO A 221 12.03 -16.84 6.24
CA PRO A 221 12.70 -17.79 5.34
C PRO A 221 12.04 -17.90 3.96
N CYS A 222 10.74 -17.61 3.86
CA CYS A 222 10.02 -17.51 2.61
C CYS A 222 8.79 -16.60 2.72
N ALA A 223 8.31 -16.13 1.56
CA ALA A 223 6.99 -15.52 1.41
C ALA A 223 5.91 -16.57 1.60
N ARG A 224 4.83 -16.22 2.28
CA ARG A 224 3.64 -17.06 2.50
C ARG A 224 2.69 -17.07 1.32
N TYR A 225 2.71 -16.01 0.51
CA TYR A 225 1.74 -15.80 -0.56
C TYR A 225 2.43 -15.63 -1.92
N GLY A 226 2.01 -16.44 -2.88
CA GLY A 226 2.17 -16.23 -4.31
C GLY A 226 0.98 -15.50 -4.91
N GLY A 227 1.03 -15.27 -6.22
CA GLY A 227 -0.07 -14.64 -6.96
C GLY A 227 -1.30 -15.55 -7.06
N VAL A 228 -2.49 -14.95 -6.98
CA VAL A 228 -3.80 -15.62 -7.14
C VAL A 228 -4.26 -15.57 -8.59
#